data_AF-A0AAU5Y3Q3-F1
#
_entry.id   AF-A0AAU5Y3Q3-F1
#
_cell.length_a   1.000
_cell.length_b   1.000
_cell.length_c   1.000
_cell.angle_alpha   90.00
_cell.angle_beta   90.00
_cell.angle_gamma   90.00
#
_symmetry.space_group_name_H-M   'P 1'
#
loop_
_entity.id
_entity.type
_entity.pdbx_description
1 polymer ?
#
loop_
_entity_poly.entity_id
_entity_poly.type
_entity_poly.pdbx_seq_one_letter_code
_entity_poly.pdbx_strand_id
1 'polypeptide(L)'
;MGELVVVLVGNLLTMIDMSELFGGRRRRARQAASSRGERVEFPCVLRDDDATSGRERRGWLAVGDGPATWRTPGAEPVAFDPGELTMQAVDQQAVTFHAAGGRTELRLHPDEAPLVLRALAG
;
A
#
# COMPACT_ATOMS: atom_id res chain seq x y z
N MET A 1 30.84 9.11 -21.47
CA MET A 1 30.40 9.29 -20.07
C MET A 1 29.07 10.00 -20.10
N GLY A 2 28.04 9.39 -19.58
CA GLY A 2 26.65 9.83 -19.72
C GLY A 2 25.77 8.59 -19.67
N GLU A 3 25.70 8.02 -18.47
CA GLU A 3 24.98 6.80 -18.12
C GLU A 3 23.55 6.85 -18.66
N LEU A 4 23.19 5.85 -19.47
CA LEU A 4 21.84 5.60 -19.91
C LEU A 4 20.99 5.37 -18.66
N VAL A 5 20.19 6.37 -18.30
CA VAL A 5 19.13 6.26 -17.29
C VAL A 5 18.25 5.10 -17.73
N VAL A 6 18.37 3.97 -17.05
CA VAL A 6 17.46 2.84 -17.17
C VAL A 6 16.15 3.29 -16.53
N VAL A 7 15.33 4.00 -17.31
CA VAL A 7 13.91 4.16 -17.00
C VAL A 7 13.30 2.80 -17.23
N LEU A 8 13.32 1.95 -16.21
CA LEU A 8 12.58 0.71 -16.21
C LEU A 8 11.09 1.09 -16.11
N VAL A 9 10.50 1.41 -17.27
CA VAL A 9 9.05 1.44 -17.49
C VAL A 9 8.57 -0.01 -17.40
N GLY A 10 8.56 -0.55 -16.19
CA GLY A 10 8.07 -1.88 -15.89
C GLY A 10 6.56 -1.84 -15.77
N ASN A 11 5.87 -2.25 -16.84
CA ASN A 11 4.45 -2.61 -16.86
C ASN A 11 3.46 -1.53 -16.39
N LEU A 12 3.18 -0.60 -17.29
CA LEU A 12 1.82 -0.13 -17.51
C LEU A 12 0.91 -1.35 -17.74
N LEU A 13 -0.24 -1.42 -17.05
CA LEU A 13 -1.34 -2.40 -17.20
C LEU A 13 -1.30 -3.64 -16.29
N THR A 14 -1.64 -3.49 -15.02
CA THR A 14 -2.65 -4.38 -14.41
C THR A 14 -3.85 -3.52 -14.02
N MET A 15 -4.96 -3.73 -14.74
CA MET A 15 -6.26 -3.11 -14.48
C MET A 15 -6.54 -3.11 -12.98
N ILE A 16 -6.56 -1.93 -12.36
CA ILE A 16 -7.34 -1.79 -11.16
C ILE A 16 -8.78 -1.59 -11.62
N ASP A 17 -9.56 -2.66 -11.61
CA ASP A 17 -11.01 -2.48 -11.60
C ASP A 17 -11.39 -1.98 -10.19
N MET A 18 -11.40 -0.66 -10.06
CA MET A 18 -11.79 0.08 -8.86
C MET A 18 -13.29 0.13 -8.60
N SER A 19 -14.12 -0.49 -9.45
CA SER A 19 -15.57 -0.47 -9.28
C SER A 19 -16.01 -1.01 -7.91
N GLU A 20 -15.18 -1.85 -7.27
CA GLU A 20 -15.47 -2.53 -6.00
C GLU A 20 -14.53 -2.16 -4.84
N LEU A 21 -13.99 -0.93 -4.80
CA LEU A 21 -13.33 -0.34 -3.61
C LEU A 21 -14.27 -0.05 -2.41
N PHE A 22 -15.40 -0.76 -2.34
CA PHE A 22 -16.31 -0.82 -1.21
C PHE A 22 -16.72 0.52 -0.59
N GLY A 23 -17.44 1.35 -1.35
CA GLY A 23 -18.30 2.45 -0.89
C GLY A 23 -17.63 3.58 -0.09
N GLY A 24 -17.76 4.83 -0.55
CA GLY A 24 -17.23 6.01 0.17
C GLY A 24 -17.61 6.06 1.67
N ARG A 25 -18.72 5.42 2.07
CA ARG A 25 -19.09 5.23 3.48
C ARG A 25 -18.07 4.42 4.29
N ARG A 26 -17.56 3.29 3.77
CA ARG A 26 -16.58 2.46 4.52
C ARG A 26 -15.23 3.14 4.60
N ARG A 27 -14.80 3.85 3.54
CA ARG A 27 -13.58 4.68 3.59
C ARG A 27 -13.68 5.75 4.68
N ARG A 28 -14.79 6.51 4.71
CA ARG A 28 -15.02 7.51 5.77
C ARG A 28 -15.04 6.88 7.17
N ALA A 29 -15.62 5.69 7.33
CA ALA A 29 -15.61 4.97 8.60
C ALA A 29 -14.17 4.60 9.04
N ARG A 30 -13.34 4.12 8.11
CA ARG A 30 -11.91 3.84 8.36
C ARG A 30 -11.12 5.09 8.70
N GLN A 31 -11.34 6.19 7.99
CA GLN A 31 -10.70 7.48 8.28
C GLN A 31 -11.07 7.96 9.69
N ALA A 32 -12.35 7.87 10.06
CA ALA A 32 -12.82 8.23 11.39
C ALA A 32 -12.21 7.33 12.48
N ALA A 33 -12.12 6.02 12.25
CA ALA A 33 -11.47 5.08 13.16
C ALA A 33 -9.98 5.38 13.34
N SER A 34 -9.25 5.58 12.24
CA SER A 34 -7.83 5.93 12.26
C SER A 34 -7.59 7.27 12.99
N SER A 35 -8.48 8.25 12.81
CA SER A 35 -8.40 9.54 13.53
C SER A 35 -8.64 9.40 15.04
N ARG A 36 -9.28 8.33 15.49
CA ARG A 36 -9.42 7.97 16.92
C ARG A 36 -8.23 7.18 17.46
N GLY A 37 -7.21 6.90 16.65
CA GLY A 37 -6.07 6.07 17.02
C GLY A 37 -6.36 4.57 17.00
N GLU A 38 -7.49 4.14 16.43
CA GLU A 38 -7.81 2.72 16.33
C GLU A 38 -6.91 2.03 15.30
N ARG A 39 -6.67 0.73 15.49
CA ARG A 39 -6.07 -0.13 14.48
C ARG A 39 -7.07 -0.37 13.35
N VAL A 40 -6.69 -0.03 12.12
CA VAL A 40 -7.56 -0.07 10.94
C VAL A 40 -6.91 -0.84 9.81
N GLU A 41 -7.70 -1.70 9.16
CA GLU A 41 -7.30 -2.43 7.96
C GLU A 41 -7.64 -1.66 6.68
N PHE A 42 -6.61 -1.33 5.90
CA PHE A 42 -6.73 -0.65 4.62
C PHE A 42 -6.52 -1.64 3.48
N PRO A 43 -7.45 -1.73 2.52
CA PRO A 43 -7.25 -2.56 1.34
C PRO A 43 -6.11 -1.99 0.49
N CYS A 44 -5.18 -2.86 0.08
CA CYS A 44 -4.03 -2.47 -0.71
C CYS A 44 -3.63 -3.57 -1.69
N VAL A 45 -2.83 -3.18 -2.68
CA VAL A 45 -2.02 -4.11 -3.46
C VAL A 45 -0.59 -3.98 -2.99
N LEU A 46 0.02 -5.11 -2.65
CA LEU A 46 1.40 -5.19 -2.20
C LEU A 46 2.19 -6.12 -3.12
N ARG A 47 3.37 -5.69 -3.52
CA ARG A 47 4.45 -6.55 -4.01
C ARG A 47 5.62 -6.36 -3.06
N ASP A 48 6.08 -7.44 -2.45
CA ASP A 48 7.15 -7.43 -1.48
C ASP A 48 7.86 -8.79 -1.50
N ASP A 49 9.19 -8.79 -1.48
CA ASP A 49 9.95 -10.04 -1.56
C ASP A 49 9.68 -10.97 -0.36
N ASP A 50 9.48 -10.40 0.83
CA ASP A 50 9.28 -11.17 2.06
C ASP A 50 7.81 -11.55 2.26
N ALA A 51 6.89 -10.57 2.15
CA ALA A 51 5.47 -10.77 2.41
C ALA A 51 4.73 -11.44 1.24
N THR A 52 5.15 -11.20 -0.01
CA THR A 52 4.44 -11.68 -1.20
C THR A 52 5.28 -12.53 -2.14
N SER A 53 6.51 -12.88 -1.74
CA SER A 53 7.47 -13.60 -2.57
C SER A 53 7.74 -12.89 -3.90
N GLY A 54 7.77 -11.56 -3.86
CA GLY A 54 8.02 -10.68 -5.00
C GLY A 54 6.87 -10.59 -6.00
N ARG A 55 5.69 -11.16 -5.68
CA ARG A 55 4.50 -11.15 -6.54
C ARG A 55 3.51 -10.07 -6.13
N GLU A 56 2.85 -9.45 -7.09
CA GLU A 56 1.73 -8.56 -6.78
C GLU A 56 0.58 -9.36 -6.14
N ARG A 57 0.14 -8.96 -4.94
CA ARG A 57 -0.96 -9.58 -4.21
C ARG A 57 -1.89 -8.53 -3.60
N ARG A 58 -3.19 -8.80 -3.68
CA ARG A 58 -4.23 -8.04 -2.99
C ARG A 58 -4.35 -8.49 -1.55
N GLY A 59 -4.46 -7.54 -0.63
CA GLY A 59 -4.59 -7.82 0.79
C GLY A 59 -5.04 -6.61 1.58
N TRP A 60 -4.82 -6.69 2.89
CA TRP A 60 -5.08 -5.60 3.81
C TRP A 60 -3.83 -5.30 4.61
N LEU A 61 -3.57 -4.01 4.74
CA LEU A 61 -2.55 -3.48 5.62
C LEU A 61 -3.22 -2.91 6.86
N ALA A 62 -2.96 -3.50 8.02
CA ALA A 62 -3.42 -3.01 9.30
C ALA A 62 -2.39 -2.06 9.90
N VAL A 63 -2.79 -0.83 10.19
CA VAL A 63 -1.96 0.22 10.80
C VAL A 63 -2.72 0.92 11.93
N GLY A 64 -2.00 1.62 12.81
CA GLY A 64 -2.57 2.26 14.00
C GLY A 64 -1.80 1.83 15.24
N ASP A 65 -2.50 1.39 16.29
CA ASP A 65 -1.85 0.87 17.49
C ASP A 65 -1.03 -0.40 17.20
N GLY A 66 0.25 -0.38 17.56
CA GLY A 66 1.22 -1.45 17.34
C GLY A 66 1.83 -1.52 15.92
N PRO A 67 2.73 -2.48 15.68
CA PRO A 67 3.43 -2.61 14.40
C PRO A 67 2.45 -2.85 13.24
N ALA A 68 2.77 -2.30 12.07
CA ALA A 68 1.99 -2.53 10.88
C ALA A 68 2.06 -4.01 10.46
N THR A 69 0.94 -4.55 9.98
CA THR A 69 0.88 -5.94 9.52
C THR A 69 0.14 -6.06 8.20
N TRP A 70 0.63 -6.89 7.30
CA TRP A 70 -0.02 -7.19 6.04
C TRP A 70 -0.62 -8.60 6.06
N ARG A 71 -1.77 -8.79 5.40
CA ARG A 71 -2.38 -10.11 5.24
C ARG A 71 -3.15 -10.27 3.94
N THR A 72 -3.23 -11.51 3.45
CA THR A 72 -4.18 -11.94 2.41
C THR A 72 -5.35 -12.73 3.01
N PRO A 73 -6.48 -12.91 2.29
CA PRO A 73 -7.53 -13.80 2.76
C PRO A 73 -6.98 -15.21 3.04
N GLY A 74 -7.25 -15.76 4.23
CA GLY A 74 -6.85 -17.12 4.60
C GLY A 74 -5.35 -17.31 4.92
N ALA A 75 -4.59 -16.22 5.10
CA ALA A 75 -3.20 -16.27 5.56
C ALA A 75 -3.05 -15.52 6.89
N GLU A 76 -2.08 -15.96 7.70
CA GLU A 76 -1.69 -15.27 8.92
C GLU A 76 -1.10 -13.88 8.60
N PRO A 77 -1.38 -12.86 9.42
CA PRO A 77 -0.75 -11.55 9.26
C PRO A 77 0.76 -11.63 9.44
N VAL A 78 1.50 -10.95 8.58
CA VAL A 78 2.95 -10.78 8.67
C VAL A 78 3.28 -9.35 9.05
N ALA A 79 4.35 -9.15 9.83
CA ALA A 79 4.84 -7.81 10.12
C ALA A 79 5.23 -7.11 8.81
N PHE A 80 4.88 -5.83 8.69
CA PHE A 80 5.17 -5.02 7.52
C PHE A 80 5.98 -3.80 7.93
N ASP A 81 7.27 -3.82 7.57
CA ASP A 81 8.20 -2.72 7.77
C ASP A 81 8.99 -2.49 6.46
N PRO A 82 8.44 -1.70 5.52
CA PRO A 82 9.08 -1.46 4.24
C PRO A 82 10.24 -0.45 4.33
N GLY A 83 10.51 0.12 5.51
CA GLY A 83 11.34 1.31 5.64
C GLY A 83 10.73 2.53 4.93
N GLU A 84 11.58 3.40 4.39
CA GLU A 84 11.14 4.63 3.73
C GLU A 84 10.42 4.35 2.40
N LEU A 85 9.17 4.79 2.33
CA LEU A 85 8.33 4.73 1.13
C LEU A 85 8.38 6.05 0.36
N THR A 86 8.79 6.00 -0.90
CA THR A 86 8.76 7.15 -1.82
C THR A 86 7.59 7.01 -2.79
N MET A 87 6.77 8.07 -2.92
CA MET A 87 5.69 8.14 -3.90
C MET A 87 6.26 8.12 -5.32
N GLN A 88 5.72 7.26 -6.17
CA GLN A 88 6.15 7.10 -7.56
C GLN A 88 5.12 7.61 -8.56
N ALA A 89 3.84 7.31 -8.31
CA ALA A 89 2.76 7.65 -9.21
C ALA A 89 1.47 7.91 -8.44
N VAL A 90 0.64 8.80 -8.98
CA VAL A 90 -0.71 9.10 -8.49
C VAL A 90 -1.63 9.11 -9.69
N ASP A 91 -2.73 8.38 -9.60
CA ASP A 91 -3.85 8.49 -10.50
C ASP A 91 -5.18 8.57 -9.73
N GLN A 92 -6.30 8.63 -10.44
CA GLN A 92 -7.63 8.74 -9.82
C GLN A 92 -8.02 7.51 -8.99
N GLN A 93 -7.35 6.39 -9.22
CA GLN A 93 -7.62 5.11 -8.62
C GLN A 93 -6.63 4.85 -7.49
N ALA A 94 -5.33 4.97 -7.71
CA ALA A 94 -4.31 4.59 -6.74
C ALA A 94 -3.18 5.60 -6.61
N VAL A 95 -2.53 5.53 -5.45
CA VAL A 95 -1.20 6.07 -5.22
C VAL A 95 -0.24 4.90 -5.08
N THR A 96 0.83 4.92 -5.86
CA THR A 96 1.89 3.90 -5.86
C THR A 96 3.12 4.43 -5.12
N PHE A 97 3.65 3.61 -4.22
CA PHE A 97 4.85 3.87 -3.43
C PHE A 97 5.87 2.76 -3.64
N HIS A 98 7.15 3.11 -3.66
CA HIS A 98 8.26 2.15 -3.62
C HIS A 98 9.08 2.35 -2.36
N ALA A 99 9.51 1.25 -1.75
CA ALA A 99 10.52 1.29 -0.71
C ALA A 99 11.92 1.54 -1.30
N ALA A 100 12.81 2.10 -0.47
CA ALA A 100 14.23 2.22 -0.81
C ALA A 100 14.82 0.86 -1.22
N GLY A 101 15.31 0.76 -2.46
CA GLY A 101 15.87 -0.47 -3.04
C GLY A 101 14.91 -1.27 -3.93
N GLY A 102 13.68 -0.79 -4.18
CA GLY A 102 12.77 -1.35 -5.18
C GLY A 102 12.22 -2.75 -4.85
N ARG A 103 12.44 -3.24 -3.62
CA ARG A 103 11.96 -4.55 -3.14
C ARG A 103 10.48 -4.57 -2.80
N THR A 104 9.94 -3.40 -2.45
CA THR A 104 8.54 -3.26 -2.04
C THR A 104 7.83 -2.23 -2.91
N GLU A 105 6.69 -2.60 -3.46
CA GLU A 105 5.73 -1.71 -4.10
C GLU A 105 4.38 -1.81 -3.38
N LEU A 106 3.87 -0.67 -2.91
CA LEU A 106 2.60 -0.54 -2.21
C LEU A 106 1.67 0.37 -3.00
N ARG A 107 0.46 -0.11 -3.30
CA ARG A 107 -0.58 0.67 -3.98
C ARG A 107 -1.80 0.79 -3.09
N LEU A 108 -2.23 2.02 -2.86
CA LEU A 108 -3.32 2.39 -1.95
C LEU A 108 -4.32 3.31 -2.65
N HIS A 109 -5.55 3.37 -2.14
CA HIS A 109 -6.49 4.38 -2.59
C HIS A 109 -6.03 5.80 -2.17
N PRO A 110 -6.21 6.84 -3.00
CA PRO A 110 -5.80 8.21 -2.69
C PRO A 110 -6.35 8.75 -1.37
N ASP A 111 -7.62 8.45 -1.05
CA ASP A 111 -8.25 8.88 0.22
C ASP A 111 -7.63 8.24 1.49
N GLU A 112 -6.88 7.15 1.33
CA GLU A 112 -6.38 6.33 2.45
C GLU A 112 -4.85 6.38 2.54
N ALA A 113 -4.16 6.66 1.42
CA ALA A 113 -2.72 6.72 1.35
C ALA A 113 -2.08 7.67 2.40
N PRO A 114 -2.55 8.92 2.61
CA PRO A 114 -1.95 9.79 3.63
C PRO A 114 -2.05 9.24 5.05
N LEU A 115 -3.13 8.53 5.37
CA LEU A 115 -3.33 7.93 6.70
C LEU A 115 -2.37 6.78 6.94
N VAL A 116 -2.24 5.90 5.94
CA VAL A 116 -1.34 4.75 6.01
C VAL A 116 0.11 5.19 6.12
N LEU A 117 0.56 6.13 5.29
CA LEU A 117 1.94 6.63 5.36
C LEU A 117 2.24 7.26 6.71
N ARG A 118 1.32 8.05 7.27
CA ARG A 118 1.50 8.69 8.57
C ARG A 118 1.59 7.65 9.69
N ALA A 119 0.83 6.56 9.59
CA ALA A 119 0.88 5.47 10.55
C ALA A 119 2.12 4.58 10.42
N LEU A 120 2.73 4.51 9.23
CA LEU A 120 3.99 3.79 9.00
C LEU A 120 5.24 4.61 9.40
N ALA A 121 5.13 5.94 9.42
CA ALA A 121 6.22 6.85 9.77
C ALA A 121 6.32 7.14 11.28
N GLY A 122 5.33 6.69 12.09
CA GLY A 122 5.28 6.88 13.54
C GLY A 122 5.88 5.70 14.28
#